data_AF-A0A9W5IP79-F1
#
_entry.id   AF-A0A9W5IP79-F1
#
_cell.length_a   1.000
_cell.length_b   1.000
_cell.length_c   1.000
_cell.angle_alpha   90.00
_cell.angle_beta   90.00
_cell.angle_gamma   90.00
#
_symmetry.space_group_name_H-M   'P 1'
#
loop_
_entity.id
_entity.type
_entity.pdbx_description
1 polymer ?
#
loop_
_entity_poly.entity_id
_entity_poly.type
_entity_poly.pdbx_seq_one_letter_code
_entity_poly.pdbx_strand_id
1 'polypeptide(L)'
;MKTMILAAASAVLLLGACSTTEQRVLKPEELTSIKHVCIIQNAKVRPHDLDKALSKALAKRGIGSTIVTADNRGKLYDSSCPYNLRYKTKGNDEILRKGVFVLRSTKYAVSTVSYSLNDENHFRTNPDLVKQAEGVVAKLLEKNSK
;
A
#
# COMPACT_ATOMS: atom_id res chain seq x y z
N MET A 1 66.54 31.86 11.76
CA MET A 1 65.89 30.55 12.00
C MET A 1 64.53 30.77 12.64
N LYS A 2 63.45 30.45 11.92
CA LYS A 2 62.14 30.00 12.44
C LYS A 2 61.23 29.73 11.24
N THR A 3 61.39 28.53 10.69
CA THR A 3 60.39 27.85 9.87
C THR A 3 59.26 27.41 10.80
N MET A 4 58.02 27.81 10.50
CA MET A 4 56.85 27.09 11.02
C MET A 4 56.05 26.59 9.84
N ILE A 5 56.11 25.26 9.72
CA ILE A 5 55.43 24.41 8.76
C ILE A 5 54.04 24.10 9.30
N LEU A 6 53.05 24.26 8.42
CA LEU A 6 51.80 23.50 8.26
C LEU A 6 51.10 22.88 9.48
N ALA A 7 49.82 23.19 9.63
CA ALA A 7 48.81 22.20 10.00
C ALA A 7 47.47 22.55 9.33
N ALA A 8 47.25 22.03 8.13
CA ALA A 8 45.92 21.98 7.53
C ALA A 8 45.16 20.84 8.20
N ALA A 9 44.17 21.17 9.04
CA ALA A 9 43.27 20.21 9.63
C ALA A 9 42.23 19.80 8.58
N SER A 10 42.47 18.68 7.91
CA SER A 10 41.50 18.03 7.03
C SER A 10 40.34 17.48 7.86
N ALA A 11 39.22 18.21 7.88
CA ALA A 11 37.97 17.71 8.42
C ALA A 11 37.42 16.62 7.47
N VAL A 12 37.56 15.35 7.87
CA VAL A 12 36.88 14.23 7.23
C VAL A 12 35.40 14.33 7.58
N LEU A 13 34.62 14.97 6.70
CA LEU A 13 33.16 14.89 6.73
C LEU A 13 32.76 13.45 6.40
N LEU A 14 32.54 12.63 7.43
CA LEU A 14 31.78 11.39 7.31
C LEU A 14 30.32 11.78 7.01
N LEU A 15 30.04 12.05 5.74
CA LEU A 15 28.68 12.12 5.23
C LEU A 15 28.10 10.72 5.36
N GLY A 16 27.22 10.57 6.35
CA GLY A 16 26.44 9.36 6.57
C GLY A 16 25.85 8.92 5.24
N ALA A 17 26.08 7.64 4.91
CA ALA A 17 25.45 7.01 3.76
C ALA A 17 23.95 7.30 3.84
N CYS A 18 23.45 8.10 2.91
CA CYS A 18 22.04 8.16 2.60
C CYS A 18 21.65 6.73 2.27
N SER A 19 20.98 6.05 3.20
CA SER A 19 20.35 4.77 2.93
C SER A 19 19.29 5.05 1.87
N THR A 20 19.67 4.85 0.60
CA THR A 20 18.73 4.69 -0.49
C THR A 20 17.78 3.60 -0.02
N THR A 21 16.55 3.99 0.30
CA THR A 21 15.49 3.02 0.57
C THR A 21 15.34 2.27 -0.74
N GLU A 22 15.95 1.08 -0.86
CA GLU A 22 15.84 0.27 -2.06
C GLU A 22 14.36 0.06 -2.30
N GLN A 23 13.84 0.73 -3.33
CA GLN A 23 12.49 0.54 -3.79
C GLN A 23 12.49 -0.78 -4.57
N ARG A 24 12.52 -1.90 -3.85
CA ARG A 24 12.42 -3.23 -4.45
C ARG A 24 11.04 -3.34 -5.08
N VAL A 25 11.01 -3.33 -6.41
CA VAL A 25 9.87 -3.82 -7.19
C VAL A 25 9.85 -5.33 -7.01
N LEU A 26 8.76 -5.85 -6.46
CA LEU A 26 8.69 -7.27 -6.16
C LEU A 26 8.56 -8.13 -7.40
N LYS A 27 9.14 -9.33 -7.26
CA LYS A 27 8.93 -10.41 -8.20
C LYS A 27 7.49 -10.94 -8.05
N PRO A 28 6.80 -11.20 -9.17
CA PRO A 28 5.43 -11.70 -9.19
C PRO A 28 5.16 -12.97 -8.36
N GLU A 29 6.17 -13.82 -8.14
CA GLU A 29 6.05 -15.02 -7.30
C GLU A 29 5.68 -14.75 -5.84
N GLU A 30 5.96 -13.55 -5.30
CA GLU A 30 5.56 -13.24 -3.92
C GLU A 30 4.06 -12.97 -3.78
N LEU A 31 3.39 -12.49 -4.84
CA LEU A 31 1.95 -12.20 -4.83
C LEU A 31 1.11 -13.48 -4.66
N THR A 32 1.53 -14.61 -5.24
CA THR A 32 0.80 -15.88 -5.16
C THR A 32 0.89 -16.55 -3.79
N SER A 33 1.89 -16.15 -2.99
CA SER A 33 2.10 -16.66 -1.63
C SER A 33 1.28 -15.94 -0.56
N ILE A 34 0.65 -14.81 -0.89
CA ILE A 34 -0.12 -14.01 0.07
C ILE A 34 -1.38 -14.78 0.48
N LYS A 35 -1.45 -15.15 1.76
CA LYS A 35 -2.63 -15.83 2.35
C LYS A 35 -3.48 -14.91 3.23
N HIS A 36 -2.91 -13.82 3.74
CA HIS A 36 -3.61 -12.90 4.64
C HIS A 36 -3.16 -11.46 4.44
N VAL A 37 -4.13 -10.52 4.47
CA VAL A 37 -3.87 -9.09 4.33
C VAL A 37 -4.60 -8.29 5.42
N CYS A 38 -3.86 -7.46 6.15
CA CYS A 38 -4.44 -6.53 7.11
C CYS A 38 -4.81 -5.21 6.44
N ILE A 39 -6.09 -4.88 6.43
CA ILE A 39 -6.62 -3.66 5.80
C ILE A 39 -6.62 -2.55 6.84
N ILE A 40 -5.80 -1.52 6.64
CA ILE A 40 -5.80 -0.36 7.55
C ILE A 40 -7.01 0.49 7.22
N GLN A 41 -8.01 0.49 8.11
CA GLN A 41 -9.20 1.31 7.95
C GLN A 41 -8.79 2.79 7.92
N ASN A 42 -9.40 3.52 7.00
CA ASN A 42 -9.25 4.97 6.89
C ASN A 42 -10.61 5.65 6.99
N ALA A 43 -11.06 5.95 8.22
CA ALA A 43 -12.36 6.55 8.48
C ALA A 43 -12.53 7.98 7.92
N LYS A 44 -11.45 8.61 7.44
CA LYS A 44 -11.46 9.98 6.90
C LYS A 44 -11.74 10.04 5.40
N VAL A 45 -11.79 8.90 4.72
CA VAL A 45 -11.98 8.84 3.26
C VAL A 45 -13.31 8.19 2.91
N ARG A 46 -13.77 8.46 1.69
CA ARG A 46 -14.97 7.84 1.14
C ARG A 46 -14.61 6.85 0.03
N PRO A 47 -15.40 5.79 -0.18
CA PRO A 47 -16.58 5.38 0.60
C PRO A 47 -16.25 4.82 1.99
N HIS A 48 -17.15 4.97 2.96
CA HIS A 48 -16.91 4.53 4.35
C HIS A 48 -16.76 3.02 4.51
N ASP A 49 -17.53 2.23 3.74
CA ASP A 49 -17.51 0.76 3.81
C ASP A 49 -16.48 0.13 2.84
N LEU A 50 -15.54 0.91 2.32
CA LEU A 50 -14.54 0.42 1.37
C LEU A 50 -13.65 -0.68 1.97
N ASP A 51 -13.28 -0.61 3.24
CA ASP A 51 -12.52 -1.64 3.95
C ASP A 51 -13.26 -3.00 3.96
N LYS A 52 -14.57 -2.98 4.22
CA LYS A 52 -15.44 -4.17 4.16
C LYS A 52 -15.55 -4.71 2.75
N ALA A 53 -15.70 -3.83 1.75
CA ALA A 53 -15.76 -4.24 0.34
C ALA A 53 -14.44 -4.89 -0.12
N LEU A 54 -13.30 -4.31 0.26
CA LEU A 54 -11.97 -4.87 0.01
C LEU A 54 -11.76 -6.22 0.72
N SER A 55 -12.22 -6.35 1.96
CA SER A 55 -12.17 -7.61 2.72
C SER A 55 -12.94 -8.72 2.01
N LYS A 56 -14.17 -8.44 1.55
CA LYS A 56 -14.97 -9.39 0.75
C LYS A 56 -14.29 -9.75 -0.57
N ALA A 57 -13.70 -8.77 -1.25
CA ALA A 57 -12.99 -8.98 -2.50
C ALA A 57 -11.74 -9.88 -2.33
N LEU A 58 -10.99 -9.71 -1.23
CA LEU A 58 -9.88 -10.60 -0.87
C LEU A 58 -10.36 -12.03 -0.57
N ALA A 59 -11.44 -12.16 0.20
CA ALA A 59 -12.02 -13.46 0.54
C ALA A 59 -12.48 -14.23 -0.72
N LYS A 60 -13.05 -13.56 -1.73
CA LYS A 60 -13.40 -14.15 -3.03
C LYS A 60 -12.20 -14.73 -3.79
N ARG A 61 -10.98 -14.28 -3.48
CA ARG A 61 -9.73 -14.82 -4.03
C ARG A 61 -9.02 -15.80 -3.10
N GLY A 62 -9.68 -16.25 -2.03
CA GLY A 62 -9.12 -17.18 -1.06
C GLY A 62 -8.07 -16.56 -0.13
N ILE A 63 -8.07 -15.22 0.01
CA ILE A 63 -7.14 -14.48 0.88
C ILE A 63 -7.89 -14.03 2.13
N GLY A 64 -7.40 -14.43 3.30
CA GLY A 64 -7.91 -13.96 4.59
C GLY A 64 -7.64 -12.46 4.77
N SER A 65 -8.46 -11.78 5.57
CA SER A 65 -8.18 -10.39 5.92
C SER A 65 -8.62 -10.02 7.32
N THR A 66 -7.91 -9.04 7.88
CA THR A 66 -8.26 -8.40 9.16
C THR A 66 -8.39 -6.91 8.93
N ILE A 67 -9.52 -6.32 9.30
CA ILE A 67 -9.67 -4.86 9.32
C ILE A 67 -9.00 -4.34 10.60
N VAL A 68 -8.01 -3.47 10.41
CA VAL A 68 -7.30 -2.80 11.50
C VAL A 68 -7.86 -1.40 11.66
N THR A 69 -8.47 -1.14 12.81
CA THR A 69 -9.02 0.14 13.23
C THR A 69 -8.03 0.88 14.13
N ALA A 70 -8.40 2.07 14.62
CA ALA A 70 -7.60 2.81 15.59
C ALA A 70 -7.40 2.03 16.90
N ASP A 71 -8.38 1.25 17.31
CA ASP A 71 -8.40 0.56 18.60
C ASP A 71 -7.53 -0.71 18.62
N ASN A 72 -7.21 -1.28 17.46
CA ASN A 72 -6.44 -2.53 17.35
C ASN A 72 -5.16 -2.38 16.52
N ARG A 73 -4.62 -1.15 16.41
CA ARG A 73 -3.41 -0.84 15.61
C ARG A 73 -2.20 -1.71 15.92
N GLY A 74 -2.09 -2.21 17.15
CA GLY A 74 -1.02 -3.12 17.57
C GLY A 74 -0.89 -4.35 16.66
N LYS A 75 -2.00 -4.82 16.06
CA LYS A 75 -2.00 -5.95 15.12
C LYS A 75 -1.11 -5.74 13.90
N LEU A 76 -0.85 -4.51 13.48
CA LEU A 76 0.03 -4.24 12.33
C LEU A 76 1.49 -4.66 12.54
N TYR A 77 1.88 -4.89 13.79
CA TYR A 77 3.24 -5.24 14.18
C TYR A 77 3.34 -6.70 14.63
N ASP A 78 2.23 -7.44 14.68
CA ASP A 78 2.25 -8.87 14.97
C ASP A 78 2.57 -9.70 13.71
N SER A 79 2.92 -10.97 13.93
CA SER A 79 3.19 -11.91 12.84
C SER A 79 1.95 -12.32 12.03
N SER A 80 0.74 -11.97 12.50
CA SER A 80 -0.53 -12.23 11.81
C SER A 80 -0.82 -11.21 10.69
N CYS A 81 -0.11 -10.08 10.67
CA CYS A 81 -0.19 -9.05 9.62
C CYS A 81 1.10 -8.92 8.77
N PRO A 82 1.57 -10.00 8.11
CA PRO A 82 2.79 -9.93 7.27
C PRO A 82 2.63 -8.97 6.08
N TYR A 83 1.39 -8.79 5.62
CA TYR A 83 1.00 -7.84 4.58
C TYR A 83 -0.07 -6.88 5.08
N ASN A 84 0.05 -5.62 4.71
CA ASN A 84 -0.98 -4.62 4.97
C ASN A 84 -1.37 -3.82 3.72
N LEU A 85 -2.66 -3.52 3.61
CA LEU A 85 -3.25 -2.70 2.57
C LEU A 85 -3.52 -1.30 3.13
N ARG A 86 -2.97 -0.30 2.45
CA ARG A 86 -3.17 1.13 2.75
C ARG A 86 -3.84 1.80 1.57
N TYR A 87 -4.71 2.75 1.84
CA TYR A 87 -5.39 3.47 0.77
C TYR A 87 -5.73 4.92 1.13
N LYS A 88 -5.79 5.73 0.08
CA LYS A 88 -6.36 7.08 0.09
C LYS A 88 -7.33 7.19 -1.08
N THR A 89 -8.55 7.63 -0.81
CA THR A 89 -9.62 7.63 -1.82
C THR A 89 -10.41 8.92 -1.80
N LYS A 90 -11.12 9.16 -2.92
CA LYS A 90 -12.14 10.20 -3.07
C LYS A 90 -13.38 9.54 -3.68
N GLY A 91 -14.55 10.00 -3.28
CA GLY A 91 -15.82 9.40 -3.67
C GLY A 91 -16.98 9.96 -2.85
N ASN A 92 -18.09 9.24 -2.89
CA ASN A 92 -19.19 9.38 -1.93
C ASN A 92 -19.42 8.01 -1.27
N ASP A 93 -20.56 7.78 -0.62
CA ASP A 93 -20.81 6.51 0.08
C ASP A 93 -21.12 5.33 -0.85
N GLU A 94 -21.45 5.59 -2.11
CA GLU A 94 -21.84 4.57 -3.08
C GLU A 94 -20.74 4.30 -4.12
N ILE A 95 -19.90 5.29 -4.40
CA ILE A 95 -18.97 5.29 -5.53
C ILE A 95 -17.57 5.68 -5.07
N LEU A 96 -16.61 4.79 -5.35
CA LEU A 96 -15.20 5.15 -5.37
C LEU A 96 -14.93 5.91 -6.68
N ARG A 97 -14.50 7.17 -6.60
CA ARG A 97 -14.20 7.99 -7.79
C ARG A 97 -12.73 7.93 -8.18
N LYS A 98 -11.85 8.00 -7.18
CA LYS A 98 -10.40 7.95 -7.34
C LYS A 98 -9.77 7.28 -6.13
N GLY A 99 -8.66 6.57 -6.32
CA GLY A 99 -7.95 5.96 -5.21
C GLY A 99 -6.50 5.64 -5.53
N VAL A 100 -5.67 5.62 -4.50
CA VAL A 100 -4.35 4.99 -4.54
C VAL A 100 -4.33 3.92 -3.46
N PHE A 101 -4.00 2.71 -3.85
CA PHE A 101 -3.96 1.52 -3.01
C PHE A 101 -2.55 0.95 -3.01
N VAL A 102 -2.01 0.70 -1.82
CA VAL A 102 -0.65 0.18 -1.64
C VAL A 102 -0.74 -1.05 -0.77
N LEU A 103 -0.49 -2.21 -1.39
CA LEU A 103 -0.21 -3.45 -0.69
C LEU A 103 1.28 -3.46 -0.34
N ARG A 104 1.63 -3.80 0.90
CA ARG A 104 3.02 -3.81 1.36
C ARG A 104 3.28 -4.93 2.36
N SER A 105 4.53 -5.39 2.42
CA SER A 105 5.04 -6.18 3.52
C SER A 105 5.48 -5.27 4.68
N THR A 106 6.03 -5.87 5.73
CA THR A 106 6.71 -5.14 6.80
C THR A 106 7.96 -4.39 6.31
N LYS A 107 8.60 -4.88 5.24
CA LYS A 107 9.89 -4.35 4.75
C LYS A 107 9.79 -3.47 3.50
N TYR A 108 8.84 -3.74 2.59
CA TYR A 108 8.78 -3.07 1.28
C TYR A 108 7.36 -3.00 0.73
N ALA A 109 7.14 -2.14 -0.28
CA ALA A 109 5.89 -2.12 -1.04
C ALA A 109 5.81 -3.34 -1.96
N VAL A 110 4.63 -3.95 -2.05
CA VAL A 110 4.36 -5.17 -2.83
C VAL A 110 3.72 -4.81 -4.16
N SER A 111 2.67 -4.01 -4.12
CA SER A 111 1.94 -3.57 -5.31
C SER A 111 1.29 -2.21 -5.04
N THR A 112 1.18 -1.39 -6.08
CA THR A 112 0.49 -0.11 -6.03
C THR A 112 -0.47 -0.01 -7.19
N VAL A 113 -1.73 0.31 -6.90
CA VAL A 113 -2.79 0.50 -7.90
C VAL A 113 -3.36 1.90 -7.76
N SER A 114 -3.39 2.61 -8.88
CA SER A 114 -4.20 3.81 -9.04
C SER A 114 -5.56 3.42 -9.62
N TYR A 115 -6.63 3.92 -9.01
CA TYR A 115 -8.00 3.74 -9.47
C TYR A 115 -8.56 5.08 -9.93
N SER A 116 -9.29 5.06 -11.04
CA SER A 116 -10.07 6.17 -11.54
C SER A 116 -11.38 5.65 -12.13
N LEU A 117 -12.50 6.20 -11.68
CA LEU A 117 -13.83 5.92 -12.24
C LEU A 117 -13.93 6.27 -13.73
N ASN A 118 -13.00 7.07 -14.26
CA ASN A 118 -12.94 7.34 -15.70
C ASN A 118 -12.54 6.11 -16.50
N ASP A 119 -11.78 5.19 -15.90
CA ASP A 119 -11.32 3.95 -16.54
C ASP A 119 -12.40 2.86 -16.47
N GLU A 120 -13.40 3.05 -15.59
CA GLU A 120 -14.52 2.13 -15.36
C GLU A 120 -15.85 2.92 -15.36
N ASN A 121 -16.07 3.67 -16.44
CA ASN A 121 -17.14 4.67 -16.55
C ASN A 121 -18.57 4.12 -16.37
N HIS A 122 -18.78 2.82 -16.56
CA HIS A 122 -20.07 2.16 -16.36
C HIS A 122 -20.59 2.27 -14.91
N PHE A 123 -19.70 2.38 -13.91
CA PHE A 123 -20.10 2.61 -12.52
C PHE A 123 -20.64 4.02 -12.26
N ARG A 124 -20.53 4.95 -13.23
CA ARG A 124 -21.13 6.29 -13.10
C ARG A 124 -22.65 6.26 -13.12
N THR A 125 -23.22 5.35 -13.90
CA THR A 125 -24.68 5.21 -14.07
C THR A 125 -25.23 4.02 -13.29
N ASN A 126 -24.40 3.04 -12.95
CA ASN A 126 -24.76 1.91 -12.11
C ASN A 126 -23.71 1.70 -10.99
N PRO A 127 -23.76 2.48 -9.89
CA PRO A 127 -22.83 2.36 -8.78
C PRO A 127 -22.79 0.97 -8.17
N ASP A 128 -21.59 0.38 -8.10
CA ASP A 128 -21.36 -0.87 -7.38
C ASP A 128 -19.98 -0.87 -6.71
N LEU A 129 -19.97 -0.52 -5.43
CA LEU A 129 -18.74 -0.46 -4.63
C LEU A 129 -18.07 -1.83 -4.48
N VAL A 130 -18.86 -2.90 -4.43
CA VAL A 130 -18.33 -4.26 -4.28
C VAL A 130 -17.55 -4.64 -5.53
N LYS A 131 -18.10 -4.39 -6.71
CA LYS A 131 -17.41 -4.63 -7.98
C LYS A 131 -16.19 -3.73 -8.18
N GLN A 132 -16.26 -2.47 -7.76
CA GLN A 132 -15.09 -1.58 -7.78
C GLN A 132 -13.96 -2.11 -6.87
N ALA A 133 -14.29 -2.58 -5.66
CA ALA A 133 -13.32 -3.18 -4.75
C ALA A 133 -12.75 -4.50 -5.30
N GLU A 134 -13.56 -5.33 -5.95
CA GLU A 134 -13.11 -6.53 -6.68
C GLU A 134 -12.08 -6.18 -7.75
N GLY A 135 -12.34 -5.15 -8.57
CA GLY A 135 -11.42 -4.67 -9.60
C GLY A 135 -10.11 -4.11 -9.04
N VAL A 136 -10.16 -3.41 -7.91
CA VAL A 136 -8.94 -2.94 -7.21
C VAL A 136 -8.12 -4.11 -6.69
N VAL A 137 -8.74 -5.06 -5.99
CA VAL A 137 -8.05 -6.25 -5.47
C VAL A 137 -7.48 -7.10 -6.60
N ALA A 138 -8.20 -7.20 -7.72
CA ALA A 138 -7.72 -7.83 -8.94
C ALA A 138 -6.39 -7.25 -9.40
N LYS A 139 -6.36 -5.94 -9.65
CA LYS A 139 -5.17 -5.22 -10.10
C LYS A 139 -4.02 -5.25 -9.08
N LEU A 140 -4.32 -5.31 -7.77
CA LEU A 140 -3.30 -5.39 -6.73
C LEU A 140 -2.56 -6.73 -6.74
N LEU A 141 -3.27 -7.82 -7.07
CA LEU A 141 -2.77 -9.18 -7.02
C LEU A 141 -2.35 -9.71 -8.40
N GLU A 142 -2.84 -9.10 -9.47
CA GLU A 142 -2.47 -9.45 -10.83
C GLU A 142 -1.07 -8.93 -11.16
N LYS A 143 -0.31 -9.78 -11.83
CA LYS A 143 1.04 -9.53 -12.30
C LYS A 143 0.99 -8.27 -13.17
N ASN A 144 1.72 -7.22 -12.78
CA ASN A 144 2.13 -6.19 -13.75
C ASN A 144 3.09 -6.87 -14.74
N SER A 145 2.54 -7.66 -15.66
CA SER A 145 3.23 -8.07 -16.88
C SER A 145 3.27 -6.83 -17.76
N LYS A 146 4.29 -6.00 -17.56
CA LYS A 146 4.81 -5.16 -18.63
C LYS A 146 6.23 -5.60 -18.91
#